data_AF-A0A952Z7K2-F1
#
_entry.id   AF-A0A952Z7K2-F1
#
_cell.length_a   1.000
_cell.length_b   1.000
_cell.length_c   1.000
_cell.angle_alpha   90.00
_cell.angle_beta   90.00
_cell.angle_gamma   90.00
#
_symmetry.space_group_name_H-M   'P 1'
#
loop_
_entity.id
_entity.type
_entity.pdbx_description
1 polymer ?
#
loop_
_entity_poly.entity_id
_entity_poly.type
_entity_poly.pdbx_seq_one_letter_code
_entity_poly.pdbx_strand_id
1 'polypeptide(L)'
;MKLTRFAAAFLVTSIAYLSPVAAREPLEEKNQGAIRYATGGIGADEVAAFKAAAPQYPLELLFAQKASPNDVYLADVKVVVKSASGQVLLDTVSGGPFLLARLPPGKYRIDAESDGVVRQQAVELKAGQHRRVVFVWDAPGG
;
A
#
# COMPACT_ATOMS: atom_id res chain seq x y z
N MET A 1 44.49 66.35 -3.94
CA MET A 1 44.73 65.60 -5.20
C MET A 1 44.01 64.26 -5.07
N LYS A 2 43.12 63.93 -6.02
CA LYS A 2 42.34 62.67 -6.09
C LYS A 2 43.24 61.52 -6.56
N LEU A 3 42.99 60.28 -6.11
CA LEU A 3 43.00 59.03 -6.93
C LEU A 3 42.65 57.82 -6.03
N THR A 4 41.40 57.32 -6.04
CA THR A 4 40.81 56.17 -6.79
C THR A 4 40.99 54.78 -6.15
N ARG A 5 39.85 54.06 -6.14
CA ARG A 5 39.54 52.75 -5.57
C ARG A 5 39.96 51.60 -6.50
N PHE A 6 40.22 50.39 -5.98
CA PHE A 6 39.89 49.04 -6.52
C PHE A 6 40.11 48.01 -5.39
N ALA A 7 39.11 47.41 -4.73
CA ALA A 7 38.15 46.37 -5.14
C ALA A 7 38.78 44.97 -5.31
N ALA A 8 38.45 44.05 -4.39
CA ALA A 8 38.17 42.63 -4.67
C ALA A 8 37.71 41.94 -3.36
N ALA A 9 36.39 41.83 -3.16
CA ALA A 9 35.84 40.92 -2.17
C ALA A 9 35.39 39.66 -2.91
N PHE A 10 36.09 38.55 -2.72
CA PHE A 10 35.67 37.23 -3.19
C PHE A 10 34.49 36.76 -2.33
N LEU A 11 33.28 36.79 -2.89
CA LEU A 11 32.12 36.14 -2.27
C LEU A 11 32.08 34.69 -2.78
N VAL A 12 32.43 33.74 -1.93
CA VAL A 12 32.20 32.32 -2.18
C VAL A 12 30.73 32.04 -1.88
N THR A 13 29.88 31.97 -2.90
CA THR A 13 28.51 31.49 -2.76
C THR A 13 28.53 29.97 -2.77
N SER A 14 28.44 29.37 -1.59
CA SER A 14 28.16 27.95 -1.44
C SER A 14 26.76 27.65 -2.01
N ILE A 15 26.71 26.96 -3.15
CA ILE A 15 25.47 26.42 -3.69
C ILE A 15 25.15 25.16 -2.88
N ALA A 16 24.14 25.25 -2.01
CA ALA A 16 23.59 24.06 -1.37
C ALA A 16 22.88 23.22 -2.46
N TYR A 17 23.42 22.04 -2.76
CA TYR A 17 22.77 21.07 -3.62
C TYR A 17 21.53 20.54 -2.90
N LEU A 18 20.37 21.05 -3.27
CA LEU A 18 19.09 20.46 -2.88
C LEU A 18 18.90 19.21 -3.75
N SER A 19 19.26 18.04 -3.25
CA SER A 19 18.91 16.78 -3.91
C SER A 19 17.38 16.74 -4.04
N PRO A 20 16.82 16.47 -5.23
CA PRO A 20 15.40 16.21 -5.34
C PRO A 20 15.13 14.96 -4.51
N VAL A 21 14.38 15.10 -3.42
CA VAL A 21 13.70 13.95 -2.83
C VAL A 21 12.83 13.43 -3.97
N ALA A 22 13.17 12.25 -4.49
CA ALA A 22 12.33 11.55 -5.44
C ALA A 22 10.94 11.47 -4.79
N ALA A 23 10.01 12.28 -5.29
CA ALA A 23 8.64 12.26 -4.84
C ALA A 23 8.12 10.86 -5.19
N ARG A 24 8.01 9.99 -4.18
CA ARG A 24 7.29 8.72 -4.35
C ARG A 24 5.88 9.11 -4.77
N GLU A 25 5.46 8.68 -5.95
CA GLU A 25 4.10 8.91 -6.42
C GLU A 25 3.14 8.42 -5.31
N PRO A 26 2.27 9.29 -4.79
CA PRO A 26 1.35 8.91 -3.73
C PRO A 26 0.45 7.78 -4.24
N LEU A 27 0.18 6.80 -3.38
CA LEU A 27 -0.76 5.73 -3.72
C LEU A 27 -2.11 6.33 -4.12
N GLU A 28 -2.74 5.77 -5.14
CA GLU A 28 -4.09 6.14 -5.53
C GLU A 28 -5.09 5.63 -4.47
N GLU A 29 -5.36 6.46 -3.46
CA GLU A 29 -6.33 6.16 -2.40
C GLU A 29 -7.76 6.39 -2.91
N LYS A 30 -8.57 5.33 -2.85
CA LYS A 30 -9.99 5.28 -3.17
C LYS A 30 -10.81 5.26 -1.89
N ASN A 31 -12.09 5.64 -2.00
CA ASN A 31 -13.02 5.66 -0.88
C ASN A 31 -14.24 4.80 -1.18
N GLN A 32 -14.68 4.01 -0.20
CA GLN A 32 -16.00 3.38 -0.18
C GLN A 32 -16.67 3.68 1.16
N GLY A 33 -17.68 4.53 1.14
CA GLY A 33 -18.23 5.10 2.37
C GLY A 33 -17.15 5.81 3.18
N ALA A 34 -16.94 5.37 4.42
CA ALA A 34 -15.91 5.91 5.32
C ALA A 34 -14.54 5.21 5.20
N ILE A 35 -14.46 4.10 4.45
CA ILE A 35 -13.22 3.32 4.34
C ILE A 35 -12.40 3.86 3.18
N ARG A 36 -11.18 4.30 3.50
CA ARG A 36 -10.18 4.68 2.51
C ARG A 36 -9.23 3.52 2.28
N TYR A 37 -8.93 3.23 1.03
CA TYR A 37 -8.14 2.06 0.65
C TYR A 37 -7.35 2.32 -0.62
N ALA A 38 -6.28 1.57 -0.84
CA ALA A 38 -5.52 1.57 -2.08
C ALA A 38 -5.26 0.12 -2.51
N THR A 39 -5.30 -0.15 -3.81
CA THR A 39 -5.00 -1.47 -4.39
C THR A 39 -3.95 -1.33 -5.47
N GLY A 40 -3.07 -2.33 -5.61
CA GLY A 40 -1.98 -2.25 -6.57
C GLY A 40 -0.75 -3.10 -6.25
N GLY A 41 0.37 -2.68 -6.80
CA GLY A 41 1.68 -3.31 -6.66
C GLY A 41 1.99 -4.32 -7.78
N ILE A 42 1.62 -4.00 -9.03
CA ILE A 42 2.00 -4.81 -10.21
C ILE A 42 3.46 -4.50 -10.60
N GLY A 43 3.82 -3.22 -10.63
CA GLY A 43 5.17 -2.76 -10.98
C GLY A 43 6.12 -2.72 -9.79
N ALA A 44 7.43 -2.83 -10.03
CA ALA A 44 8.44 -2.80 -8.96
C ALA A 44 8.39 -1.49 -8.12
N ASP A 45 8.20 -0.35 -8.77
CA ASP A 45 8.08 0.95 -8.10
C ASP A 45 6.81 1.03 -7.26
N GLU A 46 5.71 0.49 -7.78
CA GLU A 46 4.43 0.42 -7.09
C GLU A 46 4.52 -0.50 -5.87
N VAL A 47 5.14 -1.67 -6.01
CA VAL A 47 5.45 -2.57 -4.89
C VAL A 47 6.27 -1.84 -3.82
N ALA A 48 7.27 -1.06 -4.21
CA ALA A 48 8.07 -0.28 -3.28
C ALA A 48 7.24 0.81 -2.59
N ALA A 49 6.33 1.48 -3.31
CA ALA A 49 5.42 2.47 -2.76
C ALA A 49 4.44 1.86 -1.76
N PHE A 50 3.80 0.72 -2.11
CA PHE A 50 2.90 -0.01 -1.23
C PHE A 50 3.60 -0.50 0.03
N LYS A 51 4.81 -1.08 -0.09
CA LYS A 51 5.61 -1.51 1.07
C LYS A 51 6.00 -0.34 1.97
N ALA A 52 6.34 0.81 1.39
CA ALA A 52 6.70 2.01 2.15
C ALA A 52 5.49 2.62 2.87
N ALA A 53 4.31 2.58 2.25
CA ALA A 53 3.08 3.13 2.81
C ALA A 53 2.42 2.18 3.82
N ALA A 54 2.58 0.87 3.69
CA ALA A 54 1.89 -0.16 4.48
C ALA A 54 1.86 0.10 6.00
N PRO A 55 2.96 0.52 6.68
CA PRO A 55 2.93 0.80 8.12
C PRO A 55 1.97 1.91 8.55
N GLN A 56 1.53 2.77 7.62
CA GLN A 56 0.58 3.86 7.86
C GLN A 56 -0.89 3.42 7.76
N TYR A 57 -1.13 2.15 7.38
CA TYR A 57 -2.45 1.56 7.24
C TYR A 57 -2.64 0.48 8.31
N PRO A 58 -3.77 0.48 9.03
CA PRO A 58 -4.10 -0.56 10.00
C PRO A 58 -4.16 -1.97 9.40
N LEU A 59 -4.59 -2.10 8.14
CA LEU A 59 -4.71 -3.38 7.44
C LEU A 59 -3.92 -3.35 6.12
N GLU A 60 -3.09 -4.39 5.91
CA GLU A 60 -2.52 -4.76 4.61
C GLU A 60 -2.95 -6.18 4.26
N LEU A 61 -3.45 -6.37 3.04
CA LEU A 61 -3.70 -7.65 2.43
C LEU A 61 -2.65 -7.91 1.36
N LEU A 62 -2.15 -9.16 1.30
CA LEU A 62 -1.31 -9.66 0.22
C LEU A 62 -1.97 -10.89 -0.42
N PHE A 63 -2.07 -10.92 -1.74
CA PHE A 63 -2.68 -12.01 -2.49
C PHE A 63 -1.64 -12.77 -3.32
N ALA A 64 -1.61 -14.09 -3.19
CA ALA A 64 -0.70 -14.95 -3.93
C ALA A 64 -1.32 -16.32 -4.26
N GLN A 65 -0.81 -16.99 -5.29
CA GLN A 65 -1.11 -18.38 -5.60
C GLN A 65 0.16 -19.20 -5.46
N LYS A 66 0.05 -20.40 -4.89
CA LYS A 66 1.16 -21.33 -4.81
C LYS A 66 1.65 -21.66 -6.20
N ALA A 67 2.95 -21.57 -6.40
CA ALA A 67 3.63 -22.03 -7.60
C ALA A 67 5.02 -22.53 -7.22
N SER A 68 5.62 -23.33 -8.10
CA SER A 68 6.97 -23.86 -7.92
C SER A 68 7.90 -23.21 -8.96
N PRO A 69 9.05 -22.65 -8.55
CA PRO A 69 9.66 -22.71 -7.21
C PRO A 69 9.13 -21.69 -6.19
N ASN A 70 8.40 -20.65 -6.63
CA ASN A 70 7.92 -19.58 -5.75
C ASN A 70 6.47 -19.23 -6.06
N ASP A 71 5.74 -18.78 -5.04
CA ASP A 71 4.38 -18.26 -5.19
C ASP A 71 4.32 -17.07 -6.16
N VAL A 72 3.19 -16.98 -6.86
CA VAL A 72 2.89 -15.94 -7.85
C VAL A 72 1.94 -14.94 -7.22
N TYR A 73 2.25 -13.65 -7.31
CA TYR A 73 1.36 -12.59 -6.85
C TYR A 73 0.12 -12.46 -7.74
N LEU A 74 -1.02 -12.24 -7.11
CA LEU A 74 -2.32 -12.20 -7.79
C LEU A 74 -2.86 -10.77 -7.90
N ALA A 75 -3.60 -10.52 -8.98
CA ALA A 75 -4.49 -9.38 -9.14
C ALA A 75 -5.92 -9.90 -9.32
N ASP A 76 -6.88 -9.01 -9.57
CA ASP A 76 -8.30 -9.31 -9.81
C ASP A 76 -8.98 -10.10 -8.68
N VAL A 77 -8.44 -10.00 -7.46
CA VAL A 77 -8.99 -10.63 -6.27
C VAL A 77 -10.16 -9.80 -5.77
N LYS A 78 -11.35 -10.39 -5.71
CA LYS A 78 -12.52 -9.74 -5.09
C LYS A 78 -12.36 -9.79 -3.57
N VAL A 79 -12.53 -8.65 -2.91
CA VAL A 79 -12.35 -8.50 -1.47
C VAL A 79 -13.60 -7.91 -0.85
N VAL A 80 -14.16 -8.60 0.13
CA VAL A 80 -15.27 -8.12 0.95
C VAL A 80 -14.84 -8.08 2.41
N VAL A 81 -14.83 -6.89 3.00
CA VAL A 81 -14.57 -6.71 4.44
C VAL A 81 -15.88 -6.45 5.15
N LYS A 82 -16.16 -7.28 6.16
CA LYS A 82 -17.34 -7.19 7.01
C LYS A 82 -16.94 -6.86 8.44
N SER A 83 -17.73 -6.02 9.11
CA SER A 83 -17.62 -5.79 10.54
C SER A 83 -18.05 -7.04 11.33
N ALA A 84 -17.83 -7.02 12.65
CA ALA A 84 -18.32 -8.07 13.55
C ALA A 84 -19.85 -8.25 13.53
N SER A 85 -20.63 -7.22 13.17
CA SER A 85 -22.09 -7.32 13.01
C SER A 85 -22.52 -7.85 11.65
N GLY A 86 -21.57 -8.16 10.76
CA GLY A 86 -21.84 -8.63 9.40
C GLY A 86 -22.05 -7.52 8.37
N GLN A 87 -21.99 -6.25 8.76
CA GLN A 87 -22.09 -5.10 7.85
C GLN A 87 -20.92 -5.10 6.86
N VAL A 88 -21.19 -5.02 5.57
CA VAL A 88 -20.17 -4.82 4.53
C VAL A 88 -19.65 -3.39 4.62
N LEU A 89 -18.34 -3.25 4.83
CA LEU A 89 -17.64 -1.97 4.93
C LEU A 89 -16.81 -1.65 3.69
N LEU A 90 -16.34 -2.69 3.00
CA LEU A 90 -15.57 -2.60 1.76
C LEU A 90 -15.96 -3.78 0.87
N ASP A 91 -16.22 -3.51 -0.41
CA ASP A 91 -16.47 -4.51 -1.46
C ASP A 91 -15.82 -3.99 -2.74
N THR A 92 -14.66 -4.57 -3.09
CA THR A 92 -13.80 -4.07 -4.16
C THR A 92 -13.07 -5.20 -4.86
N VAL A 93 -12.44 -4.90 -5.99
CA VAL A 93 -11.54 -5.81 -6.70
C VAL A 93 -10.13 -5.23 -6.62
N SER A 94 -9.18 -6.03 -6.16
CA SER A 94 -7.79 -5.61 -6.05
C SER A 94 -7.12 -5.61 -7.42
N GLY A 95 -6.68 -4.44 -7.88
CA GLY A 95 -5.94 -4.29 -9.14
C GLY A 95 -4.49 -4.80 -9.07
N GLY A 96 -4.08 -5.41 -7.95
CA GLY A 96 -2.73 -5.95 -7.75
C GLY A 96 -2.67 -6.76 -6.46
N PRO A 97 -1.48 -7.27 -6.10
CA PRO A 97 -1.34 -8.16 -4.95
C PRO A 97 -1.52 -7.49 -3.61
N PHE A 98 -1.45 -6.17 -3.53
CA PHE A 98 -1.61 -5.43 -2.29
C PHE A 98 -2.96 -4.73 -2.24
N LEU A 99 -3.57 -4.78 -1.06
CA LEU A 99 -4.66 -3.88 -0.67
C LEU A 99 -4.35 -3.30 0.71
N LEU A 100 -4.29 -1.98 0.82
CA LEU A 100 -4.14 -1.26 2.08
C LEU A 100 -5.48 -0.62 2.45
N ALA A 101 -5.92 -0.74 3.71
CA ALA A 101 -7.20 -0.19 4.13
C ALA A 101 -7.12 0.51 5.50
N ARG A 102 -7.78 1.68 5.58
CA ARG A 102 -7.93 2.47 6.80
C ARG A 102 -9.22 2.09 7.52
N LEU A 103 -9.18 0.93 8.17
CA LEU A 103 -10.26 0.46 9.04
C LEU A 103 -10.03 0.94 10.48
N PRO A 104 -11.09 1.32 11.21
CA PRO A 104 -10.97 1.63 12.63
C PRO A 104 -10.59 0.37 13.44
N PRO A 105 -10.08 0.51 14.68
CA PRO A 105 -9.88 -0.63 15.56
C PRO A 105 -11.16 -1.45 15.76
N GLY A 106 -11.06 -2.77 15.69
CA GLY A 106 -12.24 -3.64 15.72
C GLY A 106 -11.97 -5.05 15.20
N LYS A 107 -13.02 -5.86 15.17
CA LYS A 107 -13.01 -7.22 14.63
C LYS A 107 -13.70 -7.27 13.28
N TYR A 108 -13.07 -7.95 12.33
CA TYR A 108 -13.48 -8.02 10.94
C TYR A 108 -13.42 -9.45 10.42
N ARG A 109 -14.25 -9.70 9.41
CA ARG A 109 -14.15 -10.87 8.54
C ARG A 109 -13.83 -10.40 7.14
N ILE A 110 -12.81 -10.99 6.55
CA ILE A 110 -12.33 -10.66 5.21
C ILE A 110 -12.54 -11.89 4.35
N ASP A 111 -13.38 -11.73 3.34
CA ASP A 111 -13.60 -12.72 2.28
C ASP A 111 -12.79 -12.25 1.07
N ALA A 112 -11.81 -13.04 0.61
CA ALA A 112 -11.03 -12.79 -0.59
C ALA A 112 -11.29 -13.92 -1.59
N GLU A 113 -11.57 -13.60 -2.85
CA GLU A 113 -11.92 -14.57 -3.89
C GLU A 113 -11.01 -14.40 -5.10
N SER A 114 -10.44 -15.53 -5.54
CA SER A 114 -9.68 -15.65 -6.79
C SER A 114 -10.20 -16.87 -7.54
N ASP A 115 -10.47 -16.72 -8.83
CA ASP A 115 -10.96 -17.80 -9.71
C ASP A 115 -12.15 -18.60 -9.14
N GLY A 116 -13.09 -17.90 -8.49
CA GLY A 116 -14.28 -18.51 -7.87
C GLY A 116 -14.02 -19.23 -6.53
N VAL A 117 -12.77 -19.25 -6.05
CA VAL A 117 -12.40 -19.86 -4.76
C VAL A 117 -12.30 -18.77 -3.70
N VAL A 118 -13.19 -18.82 -2.72
CA VAL A 118 -13.19 -17.89 -1.58
C VAL A 118 -12.29 -18.41 -0.45
N ARG A 119 -11.39 -17.56 0.02
CA ARG A 119 -10.64 -17.72 1.27
C ARG A 119 -11.11 -16.68 2.27
N GLN A 120 -11.34 -17.10 3.50
CA GLN A 120 -11.87 -16.24 4.55
C GLN A 120 -10.92 -16.18 5.74
N GLN A 121 -10.71 -14.98 6.29
CA GLN A 121 -9.94 -14.81 7.52
C GLN A 121 -10.62 -13.82 8.48
N ALA A 122 -10.57 -14.14 9.77
CA ALA A 122 -10.97 -13.23 10.84
C ALA A 122 -9.75 -12.42 11.30
N VAL A 123 -9.94 -11.11 11.45
CA VAL A 123 -8.85 -10.17 11.77
C VAL A 123 -9.30 -9.24 12.88
N GLU A 124 -8.44 -9.04 13.88
CA GLU A 124 -8.61 -8.00 14.89
C GLU A 124 -7.58 -6.90 14.65
N LEU A 125 -8.05 -5.67 14.51
CA LEU A 125 -7.23 -4.48 14.37
C LEU A 125 -7.22 -3.70 15.69
N LYS A 126 -6.03 -3.33 16.13
CA LYS A 126 -5.82 -2.55 17.36
C LYS A 126 -5.34 -1.14 17.01
N ALA A 127 -5.68 -0.18 17.85
CA ALA A 127 -5.27 1.21 17.65
C ALA A 127 -3.74 1.33 17.53
N GLY A 128 -3.28 2.04 16.51
CA GLY A 128 -1.84 2.25 16.25
C GLY A 128 -1.08 1.02 15.75
N GLN A 129 -1.75 -0.10 15.46
CA GLN A 129 -1.10 -1.30 14.95
C GLN A 129 -1.38 -1.49 13.46
N HIS A 130 -0.34 -1.93 12.75
CA HIS A 130 -0.43 -2.43 11.39
C HIS A 130 -0.54 -3.95 11.42
N ARG A 131 -1.53 -4.49 10.68
CA ARG A 131 -1.78 -5.92 10.57
C ARG A 131 -1.70 -6.34 9.10
N ARG A 132 -0.70 -7.14 8.79
CA ARG A 132 -0.57 -7.83 7.50
C ARG A 132 -1.28 -9.17 7.51
N VAL A 133 -2.00 -9.45 6.43
CA VAL A 133 -2.81 -10.65 6.23
C VAL A 133 -2.52 -11.18 4.83
N VAL A 134 -2.16 -12.46 4.72
CA VAL A 134 -1.78 -13.07 3.43
C VAL A 134 -2.81 -14.12 3.07
N PHE A 135 -3.37 -14.01 1.87
CA PHE A 135 -4.24 -15.02 1.28
C PHE A 135 -3.46 -15.76 0.21
N VAL A 136 -3.43 -17.09 0.34
CA VAL A 136 -2.76 -17.98 -0.60
C VAL A 136 -3.75 -19.00 -1.15
N TRP A 137 -3.81 -19.08 -2.48
CA TRP A 137 -4.59 -20.10 -3.20
C TRP A 137 -3.68 -21.23 -3.69
N ASP A 138 -4.24 -22.42 -3.86
CA ASP A 138 -3.55 -23.51 -4.51
C ASP A 138 -3.60 -23.29 -6.04
N ALA A 139 -2.60 -23.78 -6.77
CA ALA A 139 -2.62 -23.72 -8.23
C ALA A 139 -3.78 -24.58 -8.78
N PRO A 140 -4.40 -24.19 -9.91
CA PRO A 140 -5.39 -25.03 -10.58
C PRO A 140 -4.78 -26.42 -10.89
N GLY A 141 -5.42 -27.49 -10.40
CA GLY A 141 -5.03 -28.88 -10.70
C GLY A 141 -3.92 -29.49 -9.82
N GLY A 142 -3.68 -28.95 -8.62
CA GLY A 142 -2.83 -29.56 -7.60
C GLY A 142 -3.44 -30.78 -6.90
#